data_AF-A0A2U0E3N7-F1
#
_entry.id   AF-A0A2U0E3N7-F1
#
_cell.length_a   1.000
_cell.length_b   1.000
_cell.length_c   1.000
_cell.angle_alpha   90.00
_cell.angle_beta   90.00
_cell.angle_gamma   90.00
#
_symmetry.space_group_name_H-M   'P 1'
#
loop_
_entity.id
_entity.type
_entity.pdbx_description
1 polymer ?
#
loop_
_entity_poly.entity_id
_entity_poly.type
_entity_poly.pdbx_seq_one_letter_code
_entity_poly.pdbx_strand_id
1 'polypeptide(L)' 'MALQICPKCKENTFTWFINGKSHVTVWSCFNCDYEAKENESEECICENCGKKTKTKLKDKETEYFWCSDCNTTSEL' A
#
# COMPACT_ATOMS: atom_id res chain seq x y z
N MET A 1 6.59 -0.42 12.16
CA MET A 1 6.52 -1.60 11.29
C MET A 1 5.38 -2.46 11.77
N ALA A 2 4.19 -2.24 11.23
CA ALA A 2 3.03 -3.07 11.52
C ALA A 2 2.75 -3.88 10.25
N LEU A 3 2.51 -5.18 10.42
CA LEU A 3 1.99 -5.99 9.33
C LEU A 3 0.60 -5.48 8.98
N GLN A 4 0.36 -5.36 7.68
CA GLN A 4 -0.91 -5.00 7.10
C GLN A 4 -1.47 -6.18 6.32
N ILE A 5 -2.77 -6.09 6.05
CA ILE A 5 -3.44 -7.08 5.24
C ILE A 5 -3.07 -6.84 3.77
N CYS A 6 -2.56 -7.87 3.11
CA CYS A 6 -2.17 -7.77 1.71
C CYS A 6 -3.42 -7.57 0.83
N PRO A 7 -3.42 -6.58 -0.09
CA PRO A 7 -4.56 -6.38 -0.99
C PRO A 7 -4.79 -7.57 -1.93
N LYS A 8 -3.73 -8.30 -2.32
CA LYS A 8 -3.74 -9.47 -3.23
C LYS A 8 -4.21 -10.76 -2.55
N CYS A 9 -3.54 -11.20 -1.49
CA CYS A 9 -3.81 -12.50 -0.85
C CYS A 9 -4.67 -12.43 0.40
N LYS A 10 -5.01 -11.22 0.89
CA LYS A 10 -5.81 -10.98 2.10
C LYS A 10 -5.21 -11.53 3.41
N GLU A 11 -3.95 -11.95 3.40
CA GLU A 11 -3.20 -12.35 4.59
C GLU A 11 -2.52 -11.16 5.27
N ASN A 12 -2.35 -11.21 6.59
CA ASN A 12 -1.68 -10.16 7.38
C ASN A 12 -0.14 -10.29 7.32
N THR A 13 0.40 -10.27 6.11
CA THR A 13 1.82 -10.49 5.80
C THR A 13 2.42 -9.37 4.94
N PHE A 14 1.72 -8.25 4.80
CA PHE A 14 2.15 -7.12 3.99
C PHE A 14 2.94 -6.14 4.84
N THR A 15 4.21 -5.97 4.52
CA THR A 15 5.11 -5.04 5.21
C THR A 15 5.58 -3.95 4.25
N TRP A 16 6.15 -2.89 4.81
CA TRP A 16 6.80 -1.85 4.05
C TRP A 16 8.21 -1.57 4.54
N PHE A 17 9.05 -1.06 3.66
CA PHE A 17 10.41 -0.62 3.94
C PHE A 17 10.76 0.61 3.12
N ILE A 18 11.46 1.57 3.71
CA ILE A 18 11.86 2.80 3.02
C ILE A 18 13.20 2.56 2.31
N ASN A 19 13.24 2.80 1.01
CA ASN A 19 14.50 2.80 0.29
C ASN A 19 15.20 4.16 0.48
N GLY A 20 16.30 4.18 1.24
CA GLY A 20 16.96 5.40 1.71
C GLY A 20 17.51 6.36 0.64
N LYS A 21 17.44 6.01 -0.65
CA LYS A 21 17.87 6.88 -1.77
C LYS A 21 16.76 7.77 -2.35
N SER A 22 15.48 7.44 -2.14
CA SER A 22 14.41 8.08 -2.91
C SER A 22 13.17 8.46 -2.11
N HIS A 23 13.16 8.34 -0.76
CA HIS A 23 11.95 8.56 0.05
C HIS A 23 10.72 7.80 -0.50
N VAL A 24 10.97 6.67 -1.17
CA VAL A 24 9.92 5.79 -1.69
C VAL A 24 9.82 4.63 -0.72
N THR A 25 8.65 4.47 -0.16
CA THR A 25 8.29 3.30 0.63
C THR A 25 7.99 2.16 -0.32
N VAL A 26 8.58 1.00 -0.11
CA VAL A 26 8.30 -0.22 -0.89
C VAL A 26 7.54 -1.17 0.01
N TRP A 27 6.36 -1.55 -0.43
CA TRP A 27 5.54 -2.57 0.18
C TRP A 27 5.86 -3.93 -0.43
N SER A 28 5.97 -4.95 0.41
CA SER A 28 6.22 -6.32 0.02
C SER A 28 5.41 -7.29 0.88
N CYS A 29 4.84 -8.31 0.25
CA CYS A 29 4.10 -9.38 0.91
C CYS A 29 4.93 -10.67 0.89
N PHE A 30 5.24 -11.21 2.07
CA PHE A 30 6.01 -12.46 2.18
C PHE A 30 5.23 -13.73 1.83
N ASN A 31 3.89 -13.64 1.70
CA ASN A 31 3.05 -14.80 1.41
C ASN A 31 2.80 -15.02 -0.09
N CYS A 32 2.68 -13.94 -0.87
CA CYS A 32 2.38 -14.01 -2.30
C CYS A 32 3.40 -13.27 -3.17
N ASP A 33 4.54 -12.91 -2.60
CA ASP A 33 5.66 -12.19 -3.25
C ASP A 33 5.22 -10.92 -4.00
N TYR A 34 4.15 -10.28 -3.51
CA TYR A 34 3.60 -9.08 -4.09
C TYR A 34 4.41 -7.87 -3.64
N GLU A 35 4.85 -7.03 -4.58
CA GLU A 35 5.56 -5.80 -4.31
C GLU A 35 4.90 -4.59 -4.96
N ALA A 36 4.81 -3.51 -4.21
CA ALA A 36 4.26 -2.22 -4.63
C ALA A 36 5.12 -1.07 -4.11
N LYS A 37 5.16 0.06 -4.81
CA LYS A 37 5.84 1.27 -4.36
C LYS A 37 4.83 2.31 -3.90
N GLU A 38 4.97 2.77 -2.68
CA GLU A 38 4.20 3.86 -2.11
C GLU A 38 4.85 5.21 -2.38
N ASN A 39 4.01 6.18 -2.75
CA ASN A 39 4.38 7.58 -2.80
C ASN A 39 3.71 8.33 -1.63
N GLU A 40 4.47 8.61 -0.57
CA GLU A 40 3.98 9.31 0.63
C GLU A 40 3.45 10.73 0.30
N SER A 41 3.90 11.34 -0.80
CA SER A 41 3.42 12.67 -1.22
C SER A 41 1.97 12.67 -1.69
N GLU A 42 1.40 11.50 -2.00
CA GLU A 42 0.04 11.34 -2.53
C GLU A 42 -0.90 10.64 -1.54
N GLU A 43 -0.53 10.60 -0.26
CA GLU A 43 -1.37 10.03 0.80
C GLU A 43 -2.61 10.90 1.05
N CYS A 44 -3.79 10.30 0.91
CA CYS A 44 -5.08 10.98 0.94
C CYS A 44 -6.00 10.40 2.03
N ILE A 45 -7.10 11.12 2.27
CA ILE A 45 -8.18 10.62 3.12
C ILE A 45 -8.95 9.55 2.35
N CYS A 46 -9.15 8.39 2.97
CA CYS A 46 -10.02 7.37 2.44
C CYS A 46 -11.46 7.84 2.53
N GLU A 47 -12.17 7.90 1.41
CA GLU A 47 -13.59 8.27 1.39
C GLU A 47 -14.48 7.24 2.08
N ASN A 48 -14.00 5.99 2.22
CA ASN A 48 -14.76 4.89 2.82
C ASN A 48 -14.73 4.92 4.36
N CYS A 49 -13.55 5.15 4.96
CA CYS A 49 -13.42 5.20 6.43
C CYS A 49 -13.16 6.60 7.01
N GLY A 50 -12.98 7.62 6.17
CA GLY A 50 -12.71 9.00 6.59
C GLY A 50 -11.33 9.22 7.22
N LYS A 51 -10.45 8.21 7.21
CA LYS A 51 -9.10 8.28 7.79
C LYS A 51 -8.05 8.54 6.71
N LYS A 52 -6.95 9.21 7.07
CA LYS A 52 -5.77 9.43 6.21
C LYS A 52 -4.93 8.15 6.11
N THR A 53 -5.53 7.10 5.54
CA THR A 53 -4.96 5.76 5.39
C THR A 53 -5.02 5.27 3.95
N LYS A 54 -5.46 6.14 3.01
CA LYS A 54 -5.50 5.85 1.57
C LYS A 54 -4.17 6.26 0.98
N THR A 55 -3.38 5.26 0.62
CA THR A 55 -2.05 5.45 0.07
C THR A 55 -2.04 5.09 -1.40
N LYS A 56 -1.34 5.87 -2.22
CA LYS A 56 -1.13 5.54 -3.63
C LYS A 56 0.00 4.54 -3.75
N LEU A 57 -0.32 3.38 -4.31
CA LEU A 57 0.61 2.30 -4.59
C LEU A 57 0.79 2.14 -6.11
N LYS A 58 2.04 1.89 -6.50
CA LYS A 58 2.44 1.62 -7.86
C LYS A 58 3.07 0.24 -7.94
N ASP A 59 2.39 -0.69 -8.58
CA ASP A 59 2.96 -1.98 -8.92
C ASP A 59 3.78 -1.88 -10.21
N LYS A 60 4.30 -3.02 -10.69
CA LYS A 60 4.95 -3.11 -12.00
C LYS A 60 4.02 -2.75 -13.17
N GLU A 61 2.72 -2.96 -13.01
CA GLU A 61 1.75 -2.87 -14.10
C GLU A 61 0.90 -1.60 -14.04
N THR A 62 0.45 -1.20 -12.85
CA THR A 62 -0.51 -0.10 -12.69
C THR A 62 -0.31 0.69 -11.40
N GLU A 63 -0.96 1.84 -11.33
CA GLU A 63 -1.07 2.70 -10.16
C GLU A 63 -2.51 2.64 -9.63
N TYR A 64 -2.65 2.49 -8.32
CA TYR A 64 -3.94 2.37 -7.66
C TYR A 64 -3.84 2.95 -6.25
N PHE A 65 -4.98 3.29 -5.67
CA PHE A 65 -5.06 3.65 -4.27
C PHE A 65 -5.40 2.42 -3.44
N TRP A 66 -4.73 2.25 -2.31
CA TRP A 66 -5.04 1.22 -1.33
C TRP A 66 -5.27 1.86 0.03
N CYS A 67 -6.34 1.46 0.70
CA CYS A 67 -6.60 1.86 2.07
C CYS A 67 -6.18 0.74 3.01
N SER A 68 -5.23 0.99 3.91
CA SER A 68 -4.80 0.01 4.93
C SER A 68 -5.93 -0.35 5.91
N ASP A 69 -6.80 0.60 6.25
CA ASP A 69 -7.88 0.40 7.23
C ASP A 69 -9.06 -0.38 6.62
N CYS A 70 -9.45 -0.07 5.38
CA CYS A 70 -10.52 -0.77 4.67
C CYS A 70 -10.04 -2.04 3.97
N ASN A 71 -8.72 -2.16 3.74
CA ASN A 71 -8.10 -3.15 2.88
C ASN A 71 -8.73 -3.25 1.46
N THR A 72 -9.13 -2.11 0.94
CA THR A 72 -9.73 -1.95 -0.39
C THR A 72 -8.77 -1.23 -1.33
N THR A 73 -8.68 -1.72 -2.56
CA THR A 73 -7.97 -1.05 -3.66
C THR A 73 -8.97 -0.34 -4.56
N SER A 74 -8.60 0.83 -5.06
CA SER A 74 -9.36 1.60 -6.04
C SER A 74 -8.44 1.95 -7.20
N GLU A 75 -8.86 1.60 -8.40
CA GLU A 75 -8.17 1.98 -9.63
C GLU A 75 -8.27 3.50 -9.84
N LEU A 76 -7.25 4.08 -10.46
CA LEU A 76 -7.11 5.51 -10.76
C LEU A 76 -7.79 5.89 -12.08
#